data_AF-A0A238DJY2-F1
#
_entry.id   AF-A0A238DJY2-F1
#
_cell.length_a   1.000
_cell.length_b   1.000
_cell.length_c   1.000
_cell.angle_alpha   90.00
_cell.angle_beta   90.00
_cell.angle_gamma   90.00
#
_symmetry.space_group_name_H-M   'P 1'
#
loop_
_entity.id
_entity.type
_entity.pdbx_description
1 polymer ?
#
loop_
_entity_poly.entity_id
_entity_poly.type
_entity_poly.pdbx_seq_one_letter_code
_entity_poly.pdbx_strand_id
1 'polypeptide(L)'
;MQPRFGACMQLTGSMNKRERNQALQANKLGAMWAVLDRAISGALEDYSPSSAAILLWLSYWPPMSVSELGKVLSLSQPACSRAIDRLAASGFVRKSHSGSRETLVEILAAGRVEAMRLQTQRLSTLSAMLSTLAKSEQAEFTNLLDKLLAGAVENRADARHICRFCDHGVCDGPFCPVGCRATQIEQSAQGEERG
;
A
#
# COMPACT_ATOMS: atom_id res chain seq x y z
N MET A 1 7.76 43.42 25.44
CA MET A 1 7.49 42.02 25.84
C MET A 1 7.85 41.14 24.64
N GLN A 2 9.08 40.61 24.60
CA GLN A 2 9.55 39.72 23.54
C GLN A 2 9.35 38.26 23.99
N PRO A 3 8.97 37.32 23.12
CA PRO A 3 9.11 35.91 23.44
C PRO A 3 10.58 35.51 23.28
N ARG A 4 11.17 35.06 24.39
CA ARG A 4 12.48 34.39 24.44
C ARG A 4 12.37 33.05 23.72
N PHE A 5 12.90 32.95 22.49
CA PHE A 5 13.27 31.66 21.91
C PHE A 5 14.52 31.14 22.63
N GLY A 6 14.28 30.45 23.75
CA GLY A 6 15.30 29.72 24.49
C GLY A 6 15.58 28.37 23.82
N ALA A 7 16.88 28.03 23.76
CA ALA A 7 17.45 26.75 23.35
C ALA A 7 17.42 26.43 21.84
N CYS A 8 18.25 27.16 21.08
CA CYS A 8 19.01 26.54 19.99
C CYS A 8 19.90 25.47 20.62
N MET A 9 19.40 24.23 20.68
CA MET A 9 20.17 23.08 21.12
C MET A 9 21.24 22.83 20.07
N GLN A 10 22.47 23.23 20.40
CA GLN A 10 23.67 22.95 19.64
C GLN A 10 23.85 21.43 19.53
N LEU A 11 23.39 20.86 18.42
CA LEU A 11 23.85 19.56 17.93
C LEU A 11 24.71 19.79 16.68
N THR A 12 25.84 20.47 16.85
CA THR A 12 26.89 20.56 15.81
C THR A 12 28.12 19.79 16.27
N GLY A 13 27.93 18.51 16.61
CA GLY A 13 28.99 17.54 16.36
C GLY A 13 29.18 17.44 14.86
N SER A 14 30.38 17.72 14.35
CA SER A 14 30.70 17.52 12.93
C SER A 14 30.37 16.09 12.54
N MET A 15 29.32 15.89 11.72
CA MET A 15 28.92 14.56 11.27
C MET A 15 30.09 13.88 10.55
N ASN A 16 30.47 12.70 11.02
CA ASN A 16 31.49 11.93 10.32
C ASN A 16 30.96 11.48 8.94
N LYS A 17 31.87 11.01 8.07
CA LYS A 17 31.52 10.65 6.69
C LYS A 17 30.42 9.57 6.62
N ARG A 18 30.41 8.61 7.57
CA ARG A 18 29.44 7.51 7.60
C ARG A 18 28.04 8.00 7.96
N GLU A 19 27.92 8.80 9.03
CA GLU A 19 26.64 9.38 9.48
C GLU A 19 26.00 10.23 8.40
N ARG A 20 26.82 11.07 7.74
CA ARG A 20 26.36 11.90 6.62
C ARG A 20 25.91 11.05 5.44
N ASN A 21 26.62 9.98 5.10
CA ASN A 21 26.20 9.07 4.03
C ASN A 21 24.86 8.39 4.36
N GLN A 22 24.66 7.97 5.60
CA GLN A 22 23.40 7.36 6.05
C GLN A 22 22.25 8.37 6.01
N ALA A 23 22.45 9.59 6.50
CA ALA A 23 21.46 10.66 6.43
C ALA A 23 21.12 11.01 4.97
N LEU A 24 22.12 11.02 4.08
CA LEU A 24 21.89 11.25 2.65
C LEU A 24 21.06 10.14 2.01
N GLN A 25 21.29 8.87 2.37
CA GLN A 25 20.48 7.75 1.89
C GLN A 25 19.02 7.88 2.38
N ALA A 26 18.80 8.22 3.65
CA ALA A 26 17.48 8.45 4.20
C ALA A 26 16.75 9.61 3.48
N ASN A 27 17.45 10.73 3.23
CA ASN A 27 16.88 11.85 2.49
C ASN A 27 16.50 11.48 1.06
N LYS A 28 17.31 10.65 0.37
CA LYS A 28 16.97 10.14 -0.96
C LYS A 28 15.71 9.29 -0.94
N LEU A 29 15.54 8.43 0.06
CA LEU A 29 14.33 7.62 0.22
C LEU A 29 13.09 8.50 0.47
N GLY A 30 13.21 9.52 1.32
CA GLY A 30 12.15 10.50 1.55
C GLY A 30 11.80 11.32 0.31
N ALA A 31 12.80 11.74 -0.48
CA ALA A 31 12.56 12.41 -1.75
C ALA A 31 11.87 11.48 -2.76
N MET A 32 12.26 10.19 -2.80
CA MET A 32 11.61 9.20 -3.66
C MET A 32 10.14 8.98 -3.27
N TRP A 33 9.80 9.01 -1.98
CA TRP A 33 8.41 8.98 -1.54
C TRP A 33 7.58 10.10 -2.18
N ALA A 34 8.07 11.35 -2.19
CA ALA A 34 7.33 12.47 -2.77
C ALA A 34 7.12 12.32 -4.30
N VAL A 35 8.11 11.76 -5.01
CA VAL A 35 8.00 11.47 -6.44
C VAL A 35 6.97 10.37 -6.70
N LEU A 36 7.03 9.27 -5.96
CA LEU A 36 6.09 8.15 -6.07
C LEU A 36 4.67 8.55 -5.69
N ASP A 37 4.50 9.32 -4.61
CA ASP A 37 3.21 9.82 -4.14
C ASP A 37 2.53 10.67 -5.22
N ARG A 38 3.27 11.61 -5.81
CA ARG A 38 2.77 12.43 -6.92
C ARG A 38 2.41 11.59 -8.14
N ALA A 39 3.26 10.65 -8.54
CA ALA A 39 3.04 9.81 -9.70
C ALA A 39 1.81 8.92 -9.54
N ILE A 40 1.67 8.25 -8.39
CA ILE A 40 0.54 7.36 -8.09
C ILE A 40 -0.74 8.16 -7.90
N SER A 41 -0.69 9.31 -7.22
CA SER A 41 -1.87 10.17 -7.03
C SER A 41 -2.39 10.71 -8.37
N GLY A 42 -1.50 11.12 -9.27
CA GLY A 42 -1.90 11.52 -10.62
C GLY A 42 -2.45 10.36 -11.45
N ALA A 43 -1.88 9.16 -11.31
CA ALA A 43 -2.37 7.95 -11.98
C ALA A 43 -3.76 7.49 -11.51
N LEU A 44 -4.24 7.97 -10.36
CA LEU A 44 -5.50 7.56 -9.74
C LEU A 44 -6.42 8.76 -9.45
N GLU A 45 -6.20 9.90 -10.11
CA GLU A 45 -6.80 11.19 -9.76
C GLU A 45 -8.34 11.22 -9.83
N ASP A 46 -8.94 10.33 -10.63
CA ASP A 46 -10.39 10.17 -10.76
C ASP A 46 -11.08 9.75 -9.44
N TYR A 47 -10.31 9.22 -8.49
CA TYR A 47 -10.83 8.69 -7.23
C TYR A 47 -10.05 9.21 -6.02
N SER A 48 -10.75 9.31 -4.89
CA SER A 48 -10.03 9.41 -3.61
C SER A 48 -9.17 8.15 -3.38
N PRO A 49 -8.02 8.26 -2.70
CA PRO A 49 -7.13 7.11 -2.45
C PRO A 49 -7.84 5.91 -1.84
N SER A 50 -8.80 6.14 -0.93
CA SER A 50 -9.60 5.08 -0.31
C SER A 50 -10.52 4.38 -1.31
N SER A 51 -11.19 5.12 -2.21
CA SER A 51 -12.08 4.52 -3.21
C SER A 51 -11.30 3.71 -4.24
N ALA A 52 -10.15 4.21 -4.70
CA ALA A 52 -9.26 3.44 -5.59
C ALA A 52 -8.77 2.15 -4.91
N ALA A 53 -8.29 2.23 -3.65
CA ALA A 53 -7.85 1.05 -2.91
C ALA A 53 -8.96 0.02 -2.70
N ILE A 54 -10.19 0.43 -2.36
CA ILE A 54 -11.33 -0.50 -2.21
C ILE A 54 -11.62 -1.20 -3.53
N LEU A 55 -11.66 -0.44 -4.63
CA LEU A 55 -12.01 -0.98 -5.94
C LEU A 55 -10.96 -1.98 -6.44
N LEU A 56 -9.67 -1.63 -6.31
CA LEU A 56 -8.56 -2.52 -6.65
C LEU A 56 -8.54 -3.76 -5.76
N TRP A 57 -8.71 -3.61 -4.45
CA TRP A 57 -8.71 -4.75 -3.53
C TRP A 57 -9.86 -5.72 -3.78
N LEU A 58 -11.09 -5.21 -3.92
CA LEU A 58 -12.27 -6.02 -4.20
C LEU A 58 -12.23 -6.69 -5.58
N SER A 59 -11.40 -6.21 -6.52
CA SER A 59 -11.24 -6.88 -7.81
C SER A 59 -10.65 -8.30 -7.67
N TYR A 60 -9.82 -8.51 -6.64
CA TYR A 60 -9.19 -9.81 -6.34
C TYR A 60 -9.85 -10.56 -5.18
N TRP A 61 -10.34 -9.84 -4.17
CA TRP A 61 -10.82 -10.45 -2.93
C TRP A 61 -12.32 -10.20 -2.63
N PRO A 62 -13.28 -10.42 -3.54
CA PRO A 62 -14.70 -10.27 -3.23
C PRO A 62 -15.36 -11.59 -2.78
N PRO A 63 -16.49 -11.55 -2.05
CA PRO A 63 -17.04 -10.41 -1.33
C PRO A 63 -16.29 -10.13 -0.02
N MET A 64 -16.41 -8.92 0.53
CA MET A 64 -15.88 -8.57 1.86
C MET A 64 -16.86 -7.77 2.70
N SER A 65 -16.80 -7.92 4.01
CA SER A 65 -17.52 -7.03 4.92
C SER A 65 -16.91 -5.62 4.94
N VAL A 66 -17.71 -4.61 5.29
CA VAL A 66 -17.22 -3.24 5.53
C VAL A 66 -16.12 -3.21 6.60
N SER A 67 -16.23 -4.08 7.61
CA SER A 67 -15.26 -4.18 8.71
C SER A 67 -13.90 -4.68 8.21
N GLU A 68 -13.88 -5.74 7.39
CA GLU A 68 -12.64 -6.29 6.83
C GLU A 68 -11.97 -5.32 5.87
N LEU A 69 -12.74 -4.63 5.01
CA LEU A 69 -12.21 -3.55 4.17
C LEU A 69 -11.62 -2.41 5.01
N GLY A 70 -12.31 -2.01 6.09
CA GLY A 70 -11.80 -1.01 7.03
C GLY A 70 -10.43 -1.39 7.60
N LYS A 71 -10.24 -2.67 7.99
CA LYS A 71 -8.96 -3.19 8.48
C LYS A 71 -7.86 -3.14 7.41
N VAL A 72 -8.14 -3.61 6.20
CA VAL A 72 -7.14 -3.61 5.10
C VAL A 72 -6.70 -2.18 4.76
N LEU A 73 -7.63 -1.23 4.71
CA LEU A 73 -7.34 0.14 4.29
C LEU A 73 -6.93 1.06 5.45
N SER A 74 -6.91 0.56 6.69
CA SER A 74 -6.71 1.37 7.90
C SER A 74 -7.70 2.54 8.01
N LEU A 75 -8.97 2.28 7.71
CA LEU A 75 -10.06 3.25 7.76
C LEU A 75 -11.00 2.97 8.92
N SER A 76 -11.52 4.04 9.52
CA SER A 76 -12.68 3.91 10.41
C SER A 76 -13.90 3.39 9.63
N GLN A 77 -14.79 2.67 10.31
CA GLN A 77 -16.00 2.13 9.67
C GLN A 77 -16.83 3.21 8.95
N PRO A 78 -17.06 4.42 9.50
CA PRO A 78 -17.77 5.48 8.77
C PRO A 78 -17.02 5.95 7.52
N ALA A 79 -15.69 6.05 7.57
CA ALA A 79 -14.89 6.45 6.40
C ALA A 79 -14.93 5.38 5.31
N CYS A 80 -14.81 4.11 5.68
CA CYS A 80 -14.94 2.98 4.76
C CYS A 80 -16.33 2.94 4.12
N SER A 81 -17.40 3.05 4.92
CA SER A 81 -18.78 3.09 4.41
C SER A 81 -18.98 4.20 3.39
N ARG A 82 -18.55 5.44 3.68
CA ARG A 82 -18.67 6.56 2.73
C ARG A 82 -17.90 6.33 1.42
N ALA A 83 -16.74 5.67 1.48
CA ALA A 83 -16.00 5.33 0.27
C ALA A 83 -16.73 4.27 -0.56
N ILE A 84 -17.32 3.27 0.09
CA ILE A 84 -18.16 2.24 -0.55
C ILE A 84 -19.43 2.86 -1.15
N ASP A 85 -20.08 3.78 -0.44
CA ASP A 85 -21.30 4.45 -0.91
C ASP A 85 -21.06 5.22 -2.21
N ARG A 86 -19.91 5.89 -2.35
CA ARG A 86 -19.52 6.57 -3.60
C ARG A 86 -19.30 5.59 -4.75
N LEU A 87 -18.67 4.46 -4.49
CA LEU A 87 -18.48 3.40 -5.49
C LEU A 87 -19.81 2.75 -5.88
N ALA A 88 -20.72 2.58 -4.92
CA ALA A 88 -22.05 2.03 -5.16
C ALA A 88 -22.92 2.99 -6.00
N ALA A 89 -22.87 4.30 -5.69
CA ALA A 89 -23.52 5.33 -6.48
C ALA A 89 -23.02 5.39 -7.93
N SER A 90 -21.76 4.98 -8.17
CA SER A 90 -21.15 4.88 -9.50
C SER A 90 -21.42 3.53 -10.19
N GLY A 91 -22.17 2.61 -9.56
CA GLY A 91 -22.47 1.28 -10.11
C GLY A 91 -21.30 0.31 -10.12
N PHE A 92 -20.23 0.58 -9.35
CA PHE A 92 -19.04 -0.28 -9.32
C PHE A 92 -19.11 -1.39 -8.27
N VAL A 93 -19.86 -1.18 -7.20
CA VAL A 93 -20.05 -2.15 -6.14
C VAL A 93 -21.51 -2.22 -5.72
N ARG A 94 -21.90 -3.33 -5.08
CA ARG A 94 -23.20 -3.48 -4.44
C ARG A 94 -23.01 -3.87 -2.98
N LYS A 95 -23.83 -3.27 -2.11
CA LYS A 95 -23.95 -3.69 -0.71
C LYS A 95 -25.08 -4.72 -0.59
N SER A 96 -24.82 -5.83 0.08
CA SER A 96 -25.83 -6.81 0.45
C SER A 96 -25.86 -6.98 1.97
N HIS A 97 -27.06 -7.02 2.52
CA HIS A 97 -27.28 -7.37 3.93
C HIS A 97 -27.59 -8.87 3.95
N SER A 98 -26.63 -9.70 4.37
CA SER A 98 -26.95 -11.08 4.74
C SER A 98 -27.68 -11.06 6.08
N GLY A 99 -28.40 -12.13 6.45
CA GLY A 99 -29.06 -12.23 7.76
C GLY A 99 -28.12 -12.14 8.98
N SER A 100 -26.80 -12.01 8.76
CA SER A 100 -25.81 -11.59 9.75
C SER A 100 -25.81 -10.06 9.90
N ARG A 101 -25.38 -9.54 11.06
CA ARG A 101 -25.28 -8.08 11.31
C ARG A 101 -24.26 -7.34 10.42
N GLU A 102 -23.66 -8.00 9.43
CA GLU A 102 -22.57 -7.45 8.62
C GLU A 102 -23.02 -7.16 7.19
N THR A 103 -22.75 -5.93 6.74
CA THR A 103 -22.92 -5.54 5.34
C THR A 103 -21.76 -6.06 4.51
N LEU A 104 -22.06 -6.91 3.53
CA LEU A 104 -21.10 -7.39 2.54
C LEU A 104 -21.07 -6.45 1.32
N VAL A 105 -19.90 -6.38 0.69
CA VAL A 105 -19.63 -5.57 -0.49
C VAL A 105 -19.11 -6.48 -1.59
N GLU A 106 -19.79 -6.42 -2.73
CA GLU A 106 -19.44 -7.15 -3.95
C GLU A 106 -19.05 -6.16 -5.04
N ILE A 107 -17.97 -6.44 -5.78
CA ILE A 107 -17.63 -5.70 -6.99
C ILE A 107 -18.49 -6.15 -8.18
N LEU A 108 -18.99 -5.19 -8.94
CA LEU A 108 -19.79 -5.42 -10.15
C LEU A 108 -18.89 -5.45 -11.40
N ALA A 109 -19.45 -5.88 -12.54
CA ALA A 109 -18.71 -5.95 -13.80
C ALA A 109 -18.09 -4.59 -14.19
N ALA A 110 -18.84 -3.50 -14.08
CA ALA A 110 -18.34 -2.15 -14.32
C ALA A 110 -17.18 -1.79 -13.39
N GLY A 111 -17.27 -2.18 -12.10
CA GLY A 111 -16.19 -1.98 -11.13
C GLY A 111 -14.92 -2.76 -11.48
N ARG A 112 -15.03 -3.98 -12.01
CA ARG A 112 -13.88 -4.77 -12.45
C ARG A 112 -13.16 -4.13 -13.65
N VAL A 113 -13.92 -3.64 -14.63
CA VAL A 113 -13.36 -2.91 -15.77
C VAL A 113 -12.60 -1.68 -15.29
N GLU A 114 -13.19 -0.95 -14.35
CA GLU A 114 -12.57 0.26 -13.82
C GLU A 114 -11.34 -0.04 -12.96
N ALA A 115 -11.38 -1.10 -12.14
CA ALA A 115 -10.20 -1.57 -11.40
C ALA A 115 -9.04 -1.92 -12.35
N MET A 116 -9.33 -2.61 -13.47
CA MET A 116 -8.33 -2.94 -14.47
C MET A 116 -7.72 -1.69 -15.12
N ARG A 117 -8.54 -0.68 -15.42
CA ARG A 117 -8.07 0.61 -15.95
C ARG A 117 -7.12 1.31 -14.97
N LEU A 118 -7.54 1.43 -13.71
CA LEU A 118 -6.72 2.04 -12.65
C LEU A 118 -5.41 1.29 -12.43
N GLN A 119 -5.46 -0.05 -12.41
CA GLN A 119 -4.26 -0.87 -12.23
C GLN A 119 -3.30 -0.70 -13.41
N THR A 120 -3.82 -0.67 -14.64
CA THR A 120 -3.02 -0.43 -15.85
C THR A 120 -2.34 0.93 -15.81
N GLN A 121 -3.05 1.99 -15.42
CA GLN A 121 -2.50 3.35 -15.33
C GLN A 121 -1.44 3.46 -14.22
N ARG A 122 -1.68 2.84 -13.07
CA ARG A 122 -0.70 2.79 -11.97
C ARG A 122 0.58 2.05 -12.39
N LEU A 123 0.44 0.87 -12.98
CA LEU A 123 1.58 0.06 -13.41
C LEU A 123 2.37 0.73 -14.52
N SER A 124 1.71 1.29 -15.55
CA SER A 124 2.39 1.97 -16.66
C SER A 124 3.19 3.19 -16.18
N THR A 125 2.62 3.96 -15.25
CA THR A 125 3.30 5.11 -14.63
C THR A 125 4.59 4.67 -13.92
N LEU A 126 4.53 3.62 -13.11
CA LEU A 126 5.69 3.10 -12.39
C LEU A 126 6.71 2.41 -13.31
N SER A 127 6.25 1.70 -14.35
CA SER A 127 7.11 1.10 -15.36
C SER A 127 7.86 2.16 -16.18
N ALA A 128 7.24 3.28 -16.49
CA ALA A 128 7.90 4.40 -17.16
C ALA A 128 9.03 4.98 -16.29
N MET A 129 8.83 5.11 -14.98
CA MET A 129 9.89 5.52 -14.06
C MET A 129 11.05 4.51 -14.04
N LEU A 130 10.76 3.22 -13.97
CA LEU A 130 11.77 2.15 -13.99
C LEU A 130 12.54 2.08 -15.32
N SER A 131 11.95 2.55 -16.42
CA SER A 131 12.60 2.54 -17.74
C SER A 131 13.85 3.43 -17.82
N THR A 132 14.06 4.32 -16.85
CA THR A 132 15.28 5.11 -16.69
C THR A 132 16.50 4.28 -16.31
N LEU A 133 16.29 3.07 -15.80
CA LEU A 133 17.32 2.12 -15.40
C LEU A 133 17.56 1.08 -16.51
N ALA A 134 18.81 0.69 -16.73
CA ALA A 134 19.17 -0.45 -17.55
C ALA A 134 18.59 -1.76 -16.96
N LYS A 135 18.48 -2.81 -17.77
CA LYS A 135 17.88 -4.09 -17.33
C LYS A 135 18.61 -4.74 -16.15
N SER A 136 19.94 -4.62 -16.09
CA SER A 136 20.73 -5.08 -14.95
C SER A 136 20.46 -4.27 -13.68
N GLU A 137 20.32 -2.95 -13.83
CA GLU A 137 20.00 -2.04 -12.71
C GLU A 137 18.57 -2.25 -12.21
N GLN A 138 17.61 -2.54 -13.09
CA GLN A 138 16.25 -2.94 -12.70
C GLN A 138 16.27 -4.22 -11.85
N ALA A 139 17.05 -5.22 -12.25
CA ALA A 139 17.16 -6.47 -11.49
C ALA A 139 17.81 -6.25 -10.10
N GLU A 140 18.87 -5.45 -10.03
CA GLU A 140 19.50 -5.09 -8.75
C GLU A 140 18.53 -4.28 -7.87
N PHE A 141 17.84 -3.31 -8.45
CA PHE A 141 16.85 -2.51 -7.74
C PHE A 141 15.70 -3.36 -7.18
N THR A 142 15.17 -4.31 -7.97
CA THR A 142 14.16 -5.26 -7.50
C THR A 142 14.65 -6.06 -6.28
N ASN A 143 15.86 -6.61 -6.32
CA ASN A 143 16.42 -7.36 -5.18
C ASN A 143 16.56 -6.51 -3.90
N LEU A 144 16.90 -5.23 -4.04
CA LEU A 144 16.99 -4.30 -2.91
C LEU A 144 15.60 -3.92 -2.39
N LEU A 145 14.66 -3.68 -3.31
CA LEU A 145 13.28 -3.36 -2.99
C LEU A 145 12.59 -4.51 -2.25
N ASP A 146 12.84 -5.76 -2.65
CA ASP A 146 12.30 -6.95 -2.00
C ASP A 146 12.71 -7.03 -0.52
N LYS A 147 13.98 -6.69 -0.22
CA LYS A 147 14.48 -6.66 1.16
C LYS A 147 13.80 -5.57 1.99
N LEU A 148 13.63 -4.38 1.42
CA LEU A 148 12.96 -3.27 2.11
C LEU A 148 11.48 -3.59 2.37
N LEU A 149 10.80 -4.16 1.38
CA LEU A 149 9.39 -4.54 1.48
C LEU A 149 9.17 -5.67 2.49
N ALA A 150 9.97 -6.73 2.44
CA ALA A 150 9.89 -7.81 3.42
C ALA A 150 10.22 -7.30 4.84
N GLY A 151 11.21 -6.42 4.99
CA GLY A 151 11.58 -5.83 6.27
C GLY A 151 10.50 -4.95 6.90
N ALA A 152 9.53 -4.47 6.11
CA ALA A 152 8.42 -3.62 6.58
C ALA A 152 7.18 -4.41 7.04
N VAL A 153 7.18 -5.74 6.93
CA VAL A 153 6.03 -6.58 7.30
C VAL A 153 6.19 -7.08 8.73
N GLU A 154 5.28 -6.65 9.62
CA GLU A 154 5.23 -7.14 11.01
C GLU A 154 4.17 -8.23 11.19
N ASN A 155 3.05 -8.16 10.47
CA ASN A 155 2.01 -9.18 10.47
C ASN A 155 1.19 -9.17 9.17
N ARG A 156 0.19 -10.06 9.07
CA ARG A 156 -0.67 -10.18 7.89
C ARG A 156 -1.55 -8.95 7.63
N ALA A 157 -1.97 -8.23 8.67
CA ALA A 157 -2.75 -7.01 8.48
C ALA A 157 -1.90 -5.92 7.81
N ASP A 158 -0.64 -5.75 8.23
CA ASP A 158 0.28 -4.79 7.60
C ASP A 158 0.58 -5.17 6.16
N ALA A 159 0.79 -6.46 5.89
CA ALA A 159 0.98 -6.96 4.52
C ALA A 159 -0.23 -6.61 3.62
N ARG A 160 -1.46 -6.81 4.11
CA ARG A 160 -2.67 -6.42 3.36
C ARG A 160 -2.74 -4.91 3.13
N HIS A 161 -2.37 -4.12 4.13
CA HIS A 161 -2.33 -2.66 3.99
C HIS A 161 -1.30 -2.22 2.94
N ILE A 162 -0.09 -2.78 2.96
CA ILE A 162 0.96 -2.52 1.97
C ILE A 162 0.47 -2.89 0.56
N CYS A 163 -0.16 -4.06 0.41
CA CYS A 163 -0.59 -4.61 -0.87
C CYS A 163 -1.92 -4.05 -1.41
N ARG A 164 -2.54 -3.05 -0.76
CA ARG A 164 -3.91 -2.58 -1.09
C ARG A 164 -4.10 -1.99 -2.49
N PHE A 165 -3.01 -1.65 -3.18
CA PHE A 165 -2.99 -1.18 -4.57
C PHE A 165 -2.25 -2.15 -5.53
N CYS A 166 -1.84 -3.32 -5.05
CA CYS A 166 -1.11 -4.28 -5.87
C CYS A 166 -2.04 -4.98 -6.87
N ASP A 167 -1.44 -5.39 -7.98
CA ASP A 167 -2.04 -6.38 -8.86
C ASP A 167 -1.78 -7.75 -8.23
N HIS A 168 -2.79 -8.36 -7.60
CA HIS A 168 -2.65 -9.68 -6.96
C HIS A 168 -2.67 -10.83 -7.98
N GLY A 169 -2.84 -10.54 -9.28
CA GLY A 169 -2.62 -11.49 -10.37
C GLY A 169 -1.17 -11.53 -10.85
N VAL A 170 -0.37 -10.51 -10.53
CA VAL A 170 1.08 -10.46 -10.80
C VAL A 170 1.89 -10.72 -9.53
N CYS A 171 1.47 -10.15 -8.41
CA CYS A 171 2.11 -10.34 -7.10
C CYS A 171 1.55 -11.57 -6.38
N ASP A 172 1.53 -12.74 -7.03
CA ASP A 172 1.03 -13.98 -6.44
C ASP A 172 2.17 -14.89 -5.93
N GLY A 173 1.83 -15.68 -4.91
CA GLY A 173 2.67 -16.76 -4.38
C GLY A 173 4.14 -16.38 -4.09
N PRO A 174 5.12 -17.12 -4.63
CA PRO A 174 6.53 -17.03 -4.25
C PRO A 174 7.24 -15.77 -4.74
N PHE A 175 6.65 -15.01 -5.66
CA PHE A 175 7.26 -13.82 -6.24
C PHE A 175 7.02 -12.55 -5.43
N CYS A 176 6.09 -12.58 -4.46
CA CYS A 176 5.78 -11.42 -3.64
C CYS A 176 6.57 -11.42 -2.32
N PRO A 177 7.51 -10.49 -2.09
CA PRO A 177 8.29 -10.43 -0.85
C PRO A 177 7.40 -10.17 0.39
N VAL A 178 6.34 -9.36 0.21
CA VAL A 178 5.40 -9.00 1.29
C VAL A 178 4.53 -10.20 1.69
N GLY A 179 3.94 -10.88 0.69
CA GLY A 179 3.09 -12.05 0.90
C GLY A 179 3.86 -13.21 1.53
N CYS A 180 5.06 -13.50 1.02
CA CYS A 180 5.97 -14.52 1.56
C CYS A 180 6.34 -14.23 3.01
N ARG A 181 6.73 -12.98 3.33
CA ARG A 181 7.11 -12.62 4.70
C ARG A 181 5.96 -12.79 5.68
N ALA A 182 4.75 -12.35 5.34
CA ALA A 182 3.60 -12.52 6.21
C ALA A 182 3.25 -14.00 6.44
N THR A 183 3.42 -14.86 5.42
CA THR A 183 3.23 -16.32 5.57
C THR A 183 4.27 -16.93 6.52
N GLN A 184 5.53 -16.52 6.40
CA GLN A 184 6.59 -17.00 7.30
C GLN A 184 6.30 -16.64 8.76
N ILE A 185 5.85 -15.41 9.04
CA ILE A 185 5.52 -14.95 10.39
C ILE A 185 4.38 -15.80 10.99
N GLU A 186 3.32 -16.05 10.23
CA GLU A 186 2.21 -16.91 10.67
C GLU A 186 2.65 -18.35 10.94
N GLN A 187 3.52 -18.91 10.10
CA GLN A 187 4.06 -20.26 10.28
C GLN A 187 4.95 -20.39 11.51
N SER A 188 5.80 -19.39 11.78
CA SER A 188 6.64 -19.36 12.98
C SER A 188 5.80 -19.32 14.26
N ALA A 189 4.76 -18.49 14.30
CA ALA A 189 3.86 -18.42 15.46
C ALA A 189 3.12 -19.75 15.72
N GLN A 190 2.66 -20.43 14.66
CA GLN A 190 2.00 -21.74 14.79
C GLN A 190 2.95 -22.87 15.21
N GLY A 191 4.24 -22.76 14.89
CA GLY A 191 5.26 -23.71 15.32
C GLY A 191 5.59 -23.57 16.81
N GLU A 192 5.62 -22.34 17.33
CA GLU A 192 5.83 -22.04 18.74
C GLU A 192 4.67 -22.49 19.64
N GLU A 193 3.43 -22.44 19.16
CA GLU A 193 2.25 -22.91 19.91
C GLU A 193 2.14 -24.45 19.98
N ARG A 194 2.89 -25.19 19.16
CA ARG A 194 2.83 -26.65 19.06
C ARG A 194 4.03 -27.39 19.67
N GLY A 195 5.07 -26.66 20.09
CA GLY A 195 6.28 -27.20 20.72
C GLY A 195 6.29 -26.96 22.23
#